data_AF-A0A9D6HIM6-F1
#
_entry.id   AF-A0A9D6HIM6-F1
#
_cell.length_a   1.000
_cell.length_b   1.000
_cell.length_c   1.000
_cell.angle_alpha   90.00
_cell.angle_beta   90.00
_cell.angle_gamma   90.00
#
_symmetry.space_group_name_H-M   'P 1'
#
loop_
_entity.id
_entity.type
_entity.pdbx_description
1 polymer ?
#
loop_
_entity_poly.entity_id
_entity_poly.type
_entity_poly.pdbx_seq_one_letter_code
_entity_poly.pdbx_strand_id
1 'polypeptide(L)'
;MLEGLVVSNIVLWIVVLALLVAVIALTRQIGILYERIAPMGALMMDTGPRVGEPAPVFQLADLGGAGIALGQPAEKSTLLFFLAPGCPVGKKLLPILRSVSQSEDAWLRIVLASDGEAREHQAFYRKEKLAPFPYVLSTELGMSFRIAKLPYAVLIDEAGRIRAKGLVNSREQLESLFTARELGVSSVQEYIGQRA
;
A
#
# COMPACT_ATOMS: atom_id res chain seq x y z
N MET A 1 -27.86 61.92 -9.28
CA MET A 1 -27.74 60.96 -8.17
C MET A 1 -27.99 59.52 -8.62
N LEU A 2 -29.05 59.23 -9.39
CA LEU A 2 -29.32 57.86 -9.87
C LEU A 2 -28.22 57.26 -10.76
N GLU A 3 -27.64 58.01 -11.69
CA GLU A 3 -26.66 57.45 -12.65
C GLU A 3 -25.38 56.93 -11.97
N GLY A 4 -24.86 57.65 -10.98
CA GLY A 4 -23.71 57.18 -10.20
C GLY A 4 -24.01 55.92 -9.38
N LEU A 5 -25.25 55.78 -8.91
CA LEU A 5 -25.71 54.59 -8.18
C LEU A 5 -25.82 53.38 -9.12
N VAL A 6 -26.32 53.59 -10.35
CA VAL A 6 -26.45 52.54 -11.37
C VAL A 6 -25.06 52.05 -11.81
N VAL A 7 -24.13 52.97 -12.09
CA VAL A 7 -22.75 52.61 -12.47
C VAL A 7 -22.06 51.84 -11.35
N SER A 8 -22.16 52.29 -10.10
CA SER A 8 -21.59 51.59 -8.95
C SER A 8 -22.18 50.17 -8.79
N ASN A 9 -23.49 50.02 -8.97
CA ASN A 9 -24.15 48.72 -8.88
C ASN A 9 -23.70 47.77 -10.00
N ILE A 10 -23.56 48.25 -11.24
CA ILE A 10 -23.05 47.43 -12.35
C ILE A 10 -21.62 46.95 -12.07
N VAL A 11 -20.74 47.85 -11.61
CA VAL A 11 -19.36 47.49 -11.26
C VAL A 11 -19.34 46.46 -10.11
N LEU A 12 -20.20 46.63 -9.11
CA LEU A 12 -20.32 45.69 -8.00
C LEU A 12 -20.74 44.30 -8.48
N TRP A 13 -21.73 44.22 -9.37
CA TRP A 13 -22.14 42.94 -9.97
C TRP A 13 -21.03 42.26 -10.76
N ILE A 14 -20.22 43.02 -11.50
CA ILE A 14 -19.06 42.48 -12.22
C ILE A 14 -18.04 41.88 -11.24
N VAL A 15 -17.73 42.60 -10.15
CA VAL A 15 -16.80 42.13 -9.11
C VAL A 15 -17.34 40.88 -8.41
N VAL A 16 -18.63 40.85 -8.08
CA VAL A 16 -19.28 39.69 -7.45
C VAL A 16 -19.22 38.46 -8.37
N LEU A 17 -19.49 38.62 -9.67
CA LEU A 17 -19.40 37.51 -10.63
C LEU A 17 -17.95 37.02 -10.78
N ALA A 18 -16.98 37.93 -10.81
CA ALA A 18 -15.56 37.56 -10.85
C ALA A 18 -15.13 36.78 -9.59
N LEU A 19 -15.57 37.22 -8.41
CA LEU A 19 -15.33 36.52 -7.14
C LEU A 19 -15.97 35.13 -7.14
N LEU A 20 -17.20 35.00 -7.63
CA LEU A 20 -17.89 33.71 -7.73
C LEU A 20 -17.09 32.73 -8.60
N VAL A 21 -16.61 33.18 -9.76
CA VAL A 21 -15.77 32.35 -10.65
C VAL A 21 -14.47 31.96 -9.97
N ALA A 22 -13.80 32.88 -9.27
CA ALA A 22 -12.57 32.60 -8.53
C ALA A 22 -12.78 31.56 -7.42
N VAL A 23 -13.88 31.69 -6.65
CA VAL A 23 -14.25 30.71 -5.62
C VAL A 23 -14.51 29.34 -6.23
N ILE A 24 -15.27 29.25 -7.32
CA ILE A 24 -15.51 27.97 -8.02
C ILE A 24 -14.21 27.35 -8.52
N ALA A 25 -13.30 28.15 -9.08
CA ALA A 25 -12.00 27.68 -9.56
C ALA A 25 -11.14 27.13 -8.40
N LEU A 26 -11.10 27.84 -7.27
CA LEU A 26 -10.38 27.40 -6.07
C LEU A 26 -11.00 26.13 -5.47
N THR A 27 -12.33 26.04 -5.38
CA THR A 27 -13.00 24.82 -4.91
C THR A 27 -12.72 23.63 -5.82
N ARG A 28 -12.65 23.83 -7.15
CA ARG A 28 -12.24 22.78 -8.09
C ARG A 28 -10.78 22.37 -7.88
N GLN A 29 -9.86 23.31 -7.67
CA GLN A 29 -8.46 23.03 -7.37
C GLN A 29 -8.29 22.24 -6.07
N ILE A 30 -9.08 22.58 -5.04
CA ILE A 30 -9.11 21.85 -3.78
C ILE A 30 -9.70 20.45 -4.01
N GLY A 31 -10.80 20.32 -4.77
CA GLY A 31 -11.42 19.04 -5.11
C GLY A 31 -10.46 18.04 -5.78
N ILE A 32 -9.77 18.47 -6.84
CA ILE A 32 -8.79 17.61 -7.54
C ILE A 32 -7.56 17.27 -6.69
N LEU A 33 -7.20 18.12 -5.72
CA LEU A 33 -6.09 17.87 -4.81
C LEU A 33 -6.51 16.87 -3.71
N TYR A 34 -7.71 17.01 -3.15
CA TYR A 34 -8.25 16.07 -2.17
C TYR A 34 -8.51 14.69 -2.78
N GLU A 35 -8.97 14.61 -4.04
CA GLU A 35 -9.17 13.34 -4.75
C GLU A 35 -7.86 12.56 -4.96
N ARG A 36 -6.71 13.25 -5.02
CA ARG A 36 -5.38 12.61 -5.13
C ARG A 36 -4.70 12.32 -3.79
N ILE A 37 -5.14 12.93 -2.69
CA ILE A 37 -4.42 12.86 -1.39
C ILE A 37 -5.22 12.15 -0.30
N ALA A 38 -6.56 12.11 -0.36
CA ALA A 38 -7.37 11.65 0.76
C ALA A 38 -8.31 10.50 0.39
N PRO A 39 -7.91 9.23 0.61
CA PRO A 39 -8.85 8.23 1.08
C PRO A 39 -9.01 8.41 2.60
N MET A 40 -9.63 9.52 3.04
CA MET A 40 -9.98 9.75 4.44
C MET A 40 -11.41 9.28 4.69
N GLY A 41 -11.52 8.19 5.44
CA GLY A 41 -12.76 7.49 5.79
C GLY A 41 -12.53 6.02 6.18
N ALA A 42 -11.43 5.42 5.68
CA ALA A 42 -11.01 4.04 5.96
C ALA A 42 -9.50 3.95 6.22
N LEU A 43 -8.97 4.84 7.06
CA LEU A 43 -7.67 4.67 7.72
C LEU A 43 -7.85 3.57 8.77
N MET A 44 -7.13 2.46 8.63
CA MET A 44 -7.10 1.36 9.60
C MET A 44 -8.38 0.52 9.70
N MET A 45 -8.92 0.05 8.57
CA MET A 45 -9.60 -1.25 8.62
C MET A 45 -8.52 -2.33 8.65
N ASP A 46 -7.92 -2.53 9.83
CA ASP A 46 -6.97 -3.60 10.12
C ASP A 46 -7.73 -4.93 10.29
N THR A 47 -8.51 -5.29 9.27
CA THR A 47 -9.52 -6.32 9.40
C THR A 47 -8.94 -7.73 9.17
N GLY A 48 -7.72 -7.83 8.64
CA GLY A 48 -6.99 -9.09 8.46
C GLY A 48 -6.44 -9.67 9.77
N PRO A 49 -5.88 -10.89 9.75
CA PRO A 49 -5.35 -11.54 10.95
C PRO A 49 -4.35 -10.64 11.67
N ARG A 50 -4.45 -10.58 13.00
CA ARG A 50 -3.77 -9.57 13.82
C ARG A 50 -2.29 -9.89 13.98
N VAL A 51 -1.51 -8.87 14.34
CA VAL A 51 -0.13 -9.12 14.77
C VAL A 51 -0.13 -10.06 15.98
N GLY A 52 0.73 -11.08 15.94
CA GLY A 52 0.82 -12.14 16.94
C GLY A 52 0.01 -13.40 16.60
N GLU A 53 -1.01 -13.29 15.75
CA GLU A 53 -1.84 -14.42 15.32
C GLU A 53 -1.12 -15.29 14.28
N PRO A 54 -1.45 -16.59 14.19
CA PRO A 54 -0.98 -17.43 13.10
C PRO A 54 -1.48 -16.88 11.75
N ALA A 55 -0.60 -16.82 10.76
CA ALA A 55 -0.98 -16.47 9.41
C ALA A 55 -1.81 -17.60 8.77
N PRO A 56 -2.81 -17.27 7.93
CA PRO A 56 -3.55 -18.29 7.19
C PRO A 56 -2.62 -19.15 6.34
N VAL A 57 -2.86 -20.46 6.34
CA VAL A 57 -2.04 -21.43 5.63
C VAL A 57 -2.47 -21.51 4.17
N PHE A 58 -1.51 -21.39 3.25
CA PHE A 58 -1.75 -21.53 1.81
C PHE A 58 -0.69 -22.41 1.16
N GLN A 59 -1.13 -23.16 0.15
CA GLN A 59 -0.26 -23.83 -0.82
C GLN A 59 -0.66 -23.33 -2.20
N LEU A 60 0.21 -22.53 -2.81
CA LEU A 60 -0.04 -21.85 -4.08
C LEU A 60 1.05 -22.21 -5.08
N ALA A 61 0.76 -22.05 -6.37
CA ALA A 61 1.77 -22.03 -7.40
C ALA A 61 2.14 -20.58 -7.71
N ASP A 62 3.43 -20.30 -7.85
CA ASP A 62 3.88 -19.02 -8.39
C ASP A 62 3.70 -18.97 -9.92
N LEU A 63 3.87 -17.79 -10.51
CA LEU A 63 3.80 -17.58 -11.96
C LEU A 63 4.92 -18.29 -12.73
N GLY A 64 5.97 -18.76 -12.05
CA GLY A 64 7.03 -19.61 -12.59
C GLY A 64 6.69 -21.11 -12.56
N GLY A 65 5.62 -21.50 -11.87
CA GLY A 65 5.20 -22.89 -11.66
C GLY A 65 5.78 -23.56 -10.41
N ALA A 66 6.57 -22.85 -9.59
CA ALA A 66 7.10 -23.37 -8.34
C ALA A 66 6.03 -23.33 -7.23
N GLY A 67 5.99 -24.37 -6.39
CA GLY A 67 5.10 -24.43 -5.24
C GLY A 67 5.58 -23.52 -4.10
N ILE A 68 4.68 -22.70 -3.57
CA ILE A 68 4.92 -21.78 -2.46
C ILE A 68 3.95 -22.11 -1.30
N ALA A 69 4.53 -22.41 -0.14
CA ALA A 69 3.82 -22.52 1.11
C ALA A 69 3.91 -21.22 1.92
N LEU A 70 2.78 -20.75 2.43
CA LEU A 70 2.65 -19.59 3.31
C LEU A 70 1.94 -20.00 4.62
N GLY A 71 2.25 -19.29 5.71
CA GLY A 71 1.62 -19.50 7.03
C GLY A 71 2.04 -20.78 7.76
N GLN A 72 3.02 -21.51 7.24
CA GLN A 72 3.61 -22.67 7.90
C GLN A 72 5.01 -22.33 8.43
N PRO A 73 5.53 -23.10 9.40
CA PRO A 73 6.91 -22.95 9.83
C PRO A 73 7.90 -23.06 8.66
N ALA A 74 8.86 -22.15 8.60
CA ALA A 74 9.85 -22.04 7.53
C ALA A 74 11.22 -21.66 8.10
N GLU A 75 12.28 -21.88 7.34
CA GLU A 75 13.65 -21.52 7.76
C GLU A 75 13.87 -20.00 7.85
N LYS A 76 13.17 -19.23 7.01
CA LYS A 76 13.27 -17.78 6.92
C LYS A 76 11.92 -17.13 7.17
N SER A 77 11.92 -15.94 7.75
CA SER A 77 10.75 -15.07 7.77
C SER A 77 10.29 -14.76 6.34
N THR A 78 8.99 -14.62 6.14
CA THR A 78 8.40 -14.29 4.84
C THR A 78 7.78 -12.91 4.85
N LEU A 79 8.28 -12.00 4.01
CA LEU A 79 7.63 -10.75 3.68
C LEU A 79 6.69 -10.96 2.50
N LEU A 80 5.40 -11.00 2.77
CA LEU A 80 4.36 -11.05 1.75
C LEU A 80 4.02 -9.63 1.30
N PHE A 81 4.39 -9.28 0.08
CA PHE A 81 4.21 -7.95 -0.48
C PHE A 81 3.13 -7.96 -1.57
N PHE A 82 2.00 -7.32 -1.27
CA PHE A 82 0.86 -7.20 -2.16
C PHE A 82 1.04 -6.00 -3.10
N LEU A 83 0.96 -6.23 -4.42
CA LEU A 83 1.06 -5.21 -5.46
C LEU A 83 0.28 -5.60 -6.71
N ALA A 84 -0.04 -4.63 -7.56
CA ALA A 84 -0.68 -4.87 -8.86
C ALA A 84 0.03 -4.11 -10.00
N PRO A 85 -0.04 -4.58 -11.27
CA PRO A 85 0.53 -3.93 -12.44
C PRO A 85 0.11 -2.47 -12.60
N GLY A 86 -1.16 -2.17 -12.27
CA GLY A 86 -1.72 -0.82 -12.30
C GLY A 86 -1.31 0.09 -11.13
N CYS A 87 -0.49 -0.38 -10.17
CA CYS A 87 -0.10 0.37 -8.98
C CYS A 87 1.26 1.09 -9.17
N PRO A 88 1.29 2.43 -9.35
CA PRO A 88 2.55 3.14 -9.60
C PRO A 88 3.48 3.13 -8.39
N VAL A 89 2.93 3.15 -7.17
CA VAL A 89 3.69 3.15 -5.93
C VAL A 89 4.36 1.80 -5.71
N GLY A 90 3.62 0.69 -5.86
CA GLY A 90 4.18 -0.66 -5.77
C GLY A 90 5.31 -0.90 -6.77
N LYS A 91 5.15 -0.42 -8.00
CA LYS A 91 6.21 -0.49 -9.03
C LYS A 91 7.48 0.27 -8.62
N LYS A 92 7.36 1.45 -8.01
CA LYS A 92 8.52 2.23 -7.55
C LYS A 92 9.29 1.55 -6.42
N LEU A 93 8.66 0.65 -5.68
CA LEU A 93 9.29 -0.09 -4.58
C LEU A 93 10.04 -1.34 -5.02
N LEU A 94 9.84 -1.83 -6.25
CA LEU A 94 10.51 -3.03 -6.75
C LEU A 94 12.06 -2.98 -6.66
N PRO A 95 12.74 -1.87 -7.00
CA PRO A 95 14.20 -1.78 -6.82
C PRO A 95 14.63 -1.87 -5.35
N ILE A 96 13.82 -1.32 -4.44
CA ILE A 96 14.06 -1.39 -2.99
C ILE A 96 13.92 -2.83 -2.51
N LEU A 97 12.84 -3.52 -2.92
CA LEU A 97 12.64 -4.94 -2.59
C LEU A 97 13.79 -5.82 -3.07
N ARG A 98 14.39 -5.54 -4.23
CA ARG A 98 15.59 -6.27 -4.69
C ARG A 98 16.79 -6.03 -3.80
N SER A 99 17.04 -4.78 -3.42
CA SER A 99 18.13 -4.43 -2.50
C SER A 99 17.95 -5.12 -1.15
N VAL A 100 16.73 -5.11 -0.61
CA VAL A 100 16.39 -5.75 0.67
C VAL A 100 16.48 -7.26 0.57
N SER A 101 16.00 -7.87 -0.51
CA SER A 101 16.13 -9.31 -0.73
C SER A 101 17.58 -9.77 -0.81
N GLN A 102 18.50 -8.90 -1.21
CA GLN A 102 19.93 -9.21 -1.28
C GLN A 102 20.63 -8.95 0.06
N SER A 103 20.30 -7.87 0.77
CA SER A 103 20.91 -7.55 2.06
C SER A 103 20.42 -8.46 3.18
N GLU A 104 19.13 -8.77 3.18
CA GLU A 104 18.45 -9.54 4.23
C GLU A 104 18.25 -11.02 3.86
N ASP A 105 18.87 -11.53 2.78
CA ASP A 105 18.65 -12.91 2.31
C ASP A 105 18.88 -13.94 3.43
N ALA A 106 19.80 -13.68 4.35
CA ALA A 106 20.12 -14.60 5.45
C ALA A 106 18.90 -15.01 6.28
N TRP A 107 17.93 -14.11 6.46
CA TRP A 107 16.78 -14.34 7.35
C TRP A 107 15.42 -14.05 6.70
N LEU A 108 15.38 -13.37 5.56
CA LEU A 108 14.15 -12.91 4.92
C LEU A 108 13.97 -13.50 3.52
N ARG A 109 12.76 -13.98 3.27
CA ARG A 109 12.25 -14.34 1.94
C ARG A 109 11.15 -13.36 1.54
N ILE A 110 11.24 -12.77 0.36
CA ILE A 110 10.18 -11.87 -0.16
C ILE A 110 9.30 -12.63 -1.15
N VAL A 111 7.99 -12.61 -0.93
CA VAL A 111 6.98 -13.19 -1.82
C VAL A 111 6.06 -12.09 -2.32
N LEU A 112 5.93 -11.97 -3.64
CA LEU A 112 5.01 -11.03 -4.27
C LEU A 112 3.64 -11.69 -4.40
N ALA A 113 2.58 -10.95 -4.06
CA ALA A 113 1.21 -11.41 -4.17
C ALA A 113 0.36 -10.40 -4.95
N SER A 114 -0.52 -10.92 -5.80
CA SER A 114 -1.58 -10.13 -6.41
C SER A 114 -2.80 -10.99 -6.69
N ASP A 115 -3.87 -10.35 -7.12
CA ASP A 115 -5.00 -10.91 -7.85
C ASP A 115 -5.12 -10.23 -9.23
N GLY A 116 -6.02 -10.71 -10.08
CA GLY A 116 -6.28 -10.13 -11.41
C GLY A 116 -6.03 -11.09 -12.58
N GLU A 117 -5.98 -10.53 -13.80
CA GLU A 117 -5.84 -11.31 -15.04
C GLU A 117 -4.41 -11.82 -15.23
N ALA A 118 -4.22 -13.14 -15.30
CA ALA A 118 -2.91 -13.77 -15.40
C ALA A 118 -2.04 -13.23 -16.55
N ARG A 119 -2.65 -12.87 -17.70
CA ARG A 119 -1.93 -12.33 -18.86
C ARG A 119 -1.27 -10.98 -18.56
N GLU A 120 -1.98 -10.09 -17.88
CA GLU A 120 -1.46 -8.78 -17.47
C GLU A 120 -0.29 -8.95 -16.49
N HIS A 121 -0.47 -9.86 -15.51
CA HIS A 121 0.54 -10.17 -14.52
C HIS A 121 1.80 -10.82 -15.12
N GLN A 122 1.66 -11.70 -16.11
CA GLN A 122 2.81 -12.27 -16.83
C GLN A 122 3.57 -11.21 -17.62
N ALA A 123 2.87 -10.27 -18.26
CA ALA A 123 3.51 -9.16 -18.96
C ALA A 123 4.28 -8.26 -17.98
N PHE A 124 3.67 -7.94 -16.83
CA PHE A 124 4.29 -7.19 -15.75
C PHE A 124 5.52 -7.91 -15.17
N TYR A 125 5.40 -9.21 -14.87
CA TYR A 125 6.46 -10.06 -14.36
C TYR A 125 7.70 -10.06 -15.25
N ARG A 126 7.51 -10.17 -16.57
CA ARG A 126 8.60 -10.12 -17.56
C ARG A 126 9.18 -8.71 -17.68
N LYS A 127 8.32 -7.69 -17.82
CA LYS A 127 8.73 -6.30 -18.02
C LYS A 127 9.54 -5.76 -16.84
N GLU A 128 9.10 -6.05 -15.64
CA GLU A 128 9.76 -5.60 -14.41
C GLU A 128 10.80 -6.62 -13.89
N LYS A 129 11.15 -7.65 -14.68
CA LYS A 129 12.18 -8.66 -14.35
C LYS A 129 12.02 -9.22 -12.92
N LEU A 130 10.83 -9.72 -12.61
CA LEU A 130 10.46 -10.21 -11.28
C LEU A 130 10.84 -11.67 -11.02
N ALA A 131 11.58 -12.30 -11.94
CA ALA A 131 12.06 -13.68 -11.81
C ALA A 131 12.76 -14.05 -10.49
N PRO A 132 13.49 -13.15 -9.81
CA PRO A 132 14.10 -13.46 -8.51
C PRO A 132 13.08 -13.66 -7.38
N PHE A 133 11.84 -13.22 -7.55
CA PHE A 133 10.81 -13.28 -6.52
C PHE A 133 9.75 -14.31 -6.87
N PRO A 134 9.37 -15.20 -5.93
CA PRO A 134 8.11 -15.91 -6.03
C PRO A 134 6.96 -14.92 -6.19
N TYR A 135 6.15 -15.10 -7.23
CA TYR A 135 4.99 -14.26 -7.51
C TYR A 135 3.74 -15.13 -7.55
N VAL A 136 2.88 -15.02 -6.54
CA VAL A 136 1.61 -15.74 -6.46
C VAL A 136 0.44 -14.87 -6.95
N LEU A 137 -0.45 -15.47 -7.73
CA LEU A 137 -1.69 -14.83 -8.19
C LEU A 137 -2.87 -15.54 -7.54
N SER A 138 -3.47 -14.94 -6.51
CA SER A 138 -4.59 -15.53 -5.77
C SER A 138 -5.48 -14.46 -5.12
N THR A 139 -6.73 -14.41 -5.57
CA THR A 139 -7.77 -13.57 -4.94
C THR A 139 -8.07 -14.02 -3.51
N GLU A 140 -8.08 -15.32 -3.25
CA GLU A 140 -8.33 -15.89 -1.92
C GLU A 140 -7.28 -15.46 -0.89
N LEU A 141 -6.01 -15.36 -1.32
CA LEU A 141 -4.92 -14.87 -0.49
C LEU A 141 -5.16 -13.41 -0.08
N GLY A 142 -5.46 -12.52 -1.04
CA GLY A 142 -5.78 -11.12 -0.77
C GLY A 142 -7.00 -10.94 0.15
N MET A 143 -8.05 -11.75 -0.06
CA MET A 143 -9.25 -11.75 0.78
C MET A 143 -8.97 -12.24 2.21
N SER A 144 -8.15 -13.27 2.37
CA SER A 144 -7.85 -13.85 3.69
C SER A 144 -7.02 -12.92 4.56
N PHE A 145 -6.10 -12.16 3.95
CA PHE A 145 -5.39 -11.08 4.62
C PHE A 145 -6.19 -9.76 4.68
N ARG A 146 -7.42 -9.75 4.12
CA ARG A 146 -8.32 -8.59 4.00
C ARG A 146 -7.62 -7.32 3.49
N ILE A 147 -6.83 -7.49 2.42
CA ILE A 147 -6.06 -6.41 1.82
C ILE A 147 -7.00 -5.45 1.09
N ALA A 148 -7.18 -4.25 1.65
CA ALA A 148 -8.07 -3.23 1.08
C ALA A 148 -7.34 -2.22 0.17
N LYS A 149 -6.03 -2.06 0.34
CA LYS A 149 -5.22 -1.03 -0.33
C LYS A 149 -3.85 -1.57 -0.68
N LEU A 150 -3.29 -1.12 -1.81
CA LEU A 150 -1.98 -1.50 -2.30
C LEU A 150 -1.06 -0.27 -2.42
N PRO A 151 0.26 -0.46 -2.32
CA PRO A 151 0.95 -1.69 -1.90
C PRO A 151 0.86 -1.92 -0.38
N TYR A 152 0.76 -3.18 0.02
CA TYR A 152 0.64 -3.59 1.42
C TYR A 152 1.61 -4.72 1.71
N ALA A 153 2.21 -4.73 2.90
CA ALA A 153 3.17 -5.74 3.30
C ALA A 153 2.70 -6.43 4.59
N VAL A 154 2.90 -7.75 4.65
CA VAL A 154 2.71 -8.56 5.84
C VAL A 154 4.01 -9.32 6.10
N LEU A 155 4.56 -9.14 7.29
CA LEU A 155 5.75 -9.86 7.73
C LEU A 155 5.32 -11.04 8.60
N ILE A 156 5.64 -12.24 8.14
CA ILE A 156 5.38 -13.51 8.80
C ILE A 156 6.71 -14.07 9.29
N ASP A 157 6.78 -14.51 10.53
CA ASP A 157 8.00 -15.11 11.09
C ASP A 157 8.21 -16.57 10.68
N GLU A 158 9.30 -17.16 11.15
CA GLU A 158 9.69 -18.56 10.96
C GLU A 158 8.69 -19.56 11.55
N ALA A 159 7.87 -19.13 12.52
CA ALA A 159 6.84 -19.96 13.14
C ALA A 159 5.49 -19.86 12.42
N GLY A 160 5.40 -19.08 11.34
CA GLY A 160 4.16 -18.86 10.59
C GLY A 160 3.21 -17.85 11.24
N ARG A 161 3.70 -16.97 12.12
CA ARG A 161 2.91 -15.94 12.81
C ARG A 161 3.15 -14.56 12.23
N ILE A 162 2.10 -13.73 12.21
CA ILE A 162 2.20 -12.35 11.75
C ILE A 162 2.96 -11.53 12.81
N ARG A 163 3.99 -10.79 12.39
CA ARG A 163 4.80 -9.92 13.25
C ARG A 163 4.58 -8.45 12.99
N ALA A 164 4.37 -8.07 11.75
CA ALA A 164 4.06 -6.70 11.39
C ALA A 164 3.24 -6.70 10.09
N LYS A 165 2.42 -5.67 9.90
CA LYS A 165 1.65 -5.49 8.67
C LYS A 165 1.33 -4.02 8.46
N GLY A 166 1.23 -3.60 7.20
CA GLY A 166 0.88 -2.22 6.90
C GLY A 166 1.04 -1.82 5.44
N LEU A 167 0.56 -0.62 5.14
CA LEU A 167 0.83 0.04 3.86
C LEU A 167 2.29 0.47 3.81
N VAL A 168 2.92 0.27 2.65
CA VAL A 168 4.34 0.59 2.46
C VAL A 168 4.49 1.45 1.22
N ASN A 169 4.90 2.70 1.36
CA ASN A 169 5.12 3.61 0.23
C ASN A 169 6.59 4.01 0.04
N SER A 170 7.46 3.56 0.95
CA SER A 170 8.85 4.01 1.07
C SER A 170 9.72 2.90 1.69
N ARG A 171 11.05 3.05 1.58
CA ARG A 171 12.00 2.11 2.19
C ARG A 171 11.87 2.13 3.71
N GLU A 172 11.78 3.30 4.29
CA GLU A 172 11.74 3.53 5.74
C GLU A 172 10.54 2.83 6.39
N GLN A 173 9.39 2.78 5.70
CA GLN A 173 8.23 2.02 6.17
C GLN A 173 8.45 0.51 6.11
N LEU A 174 9.20 0.01 5.13
CA LEU A 174 9.56 -1.39 5.06
C LEU A 174 10.52 -1.78 6.20
N GLU A 175 11.56 -0.96 6.42
CA GLU A 175 12.49 -1.13 7.55
C GLU A 175 11.76 -1.09 8.89
N SER A 176 10.76 -0.20 9.03
CA SER A 176 9.93 -0.11 10.24
C SER A 176 9.20 -1.42 10.55
N LEU A 177 8.79 -2.20 9.54
CA LEU A 177 8.18 -3.53 9.75
C LEU A 177 9.20 -4.54 10.26
N PHE A 178 10.45 -4.46 9.80
CA PHE A 178 11.54 -5.33 10.26
C PHE A 178 11.92 -5.01 11.70
N THR A 179 12.07 -3.73 12.03
CA THR A 179 12.32 -3.29 13.42
C THR A 179 11.16 -3.69 14.35
N ALA A 180 9.91 -3.58 13.88
CA ALA A 180 8.74 -4.00 14.65
C ALA A 180 8.81 -5.51 15.02
N ARG A 181 9.27 -6.36 14.10
CA ARG A 181 9.55 -7.77 14.38
C ARG A 181 10.63 -7.95 15.45
N GLU A 182 11.76 -7.27 15.33
CA GLU A 182 12.88 -7.39 16.28
C GLU A 182 12.48 -6.98 17.70
N LEU A 183 11.64 -5.95 17.81
CA LEU A 183 11.15 -5.44 19.08
C LEU A 183 9.90 -6.18 19.60
N GLY A 184 9.31 -7.08 18.80
CA GLY A 184 8.09 -7.80 19.15
C GLY A 184 6.83 -6.92 19.27
N VAL A 185 6.80 -5.76 18.59
CA VAL A 185 5.67 -4.81 18.59
C VAL A 185 5.00 -4.77 17.21
N SER A 186 3.73 -4.39 17.15
CA SER A 186 2.89 -4.39 15.94
C SER A 186 3.28 -3.33 14.89
N SER A 187 3.75 -2.17 15.34
CA SER A 187 4.35 -1.12 14.51
C SER A 187 5.08 -0.10 15.38
N VAL A 188 6.09 0.59 14.84
CA VAL A 188 6.82 1.65 15.56
C VAL A 188 5.89 2.83 15.92
N GLN A 189 4.86 3.09 15.10
CA GLN A 189 3.85 4.13 15.35
C GLN A 189 2.99 3.83 16.57
N GLU A 190 2.66 2.56 16.82
CA GLU A 190 1.91 2.16 18.02
C GLU A 190 2.77 2.22 19.29
N TYR A 191 4.07 1.89 19.18
CA TYR A 191 5.02 2.06 20.28
C TYR A 191 5.18 3.52 20.72
N ILE A 192 5.23 4.45 19.76
CA ILE A 192 5.31 5.90 20.06
C ILE A 192 3.98 6.40 20.66
N GLY A 193 2.83 5.89 20.19
CA GLY A 193 1.51 6.24 20.73
C GLY A 193 1.22 5.72 22.14
N GLN A 194 1.83 4.61 22.56
CA GLN A 194 1.70 4.08 23.93
C GLN A 194 2.57 4.81 24.97
N ARG A 195 3.50 5.66 24.53
CA ARG A 195 4.50 6.32 25.38
C ARG A 195 4.35 7.85 25.47
N ALA A 196 3.32 8.41 24.86
CA ALA A 196 2.89 9.80 24.98
C ALA A 196 1.66 9.90 25.90
#